data_AF-T0GQ41-F1
#
_entry.id   AF-T0GQ41-F1
#
_cell.length_a   1.000
_cell.length_b   1.000
_cell.length_c   1.000
_cell.angle_alpha   90.00
_cell.angle_beta   90.00
_cell.angle_gamma   90.00
#
_symmetry.space_group_name_H-M   'P 1'
#
loop_
_entity.id
_entity.type
_entity.pdbx_description
1 polymer ?
#
loop_
_entity_poly.entity_id
_entity_poly.type
_entity_poly.pdbx_seq_one_letter_code
_entity_poly.pdbx_strand_id
1 'polypeptide(L)'
;MIFYVWFDEQAAQLRFNCISIEHKIPPFDVEIKLVELDEIITDFLNSKYLEGIPLGECSSLNCESEKQETIGFILKVYSKLL
;
A
#
# COMPACT_ATOMS: atom_id res chain seq x y z
N MET A 1 -12.49 15.02 9.95
CA MET A 1 -11.71 14.52 8.78
C MET A 1 -11.44 13.04 8.99
N ILE A 2 -11.07 12.26 7.97
CA ILE A 2 -10.58 10.90 8.17
C ILE A 2 -9.12 10.84 7.74
N PHE A 3 -8.25 10.44 8.65
CA PHE A 3 -6.83 10.19 8.41
C PHE A 3 -6.63 8.73 8.01
N TYR A 4 -5.84 8.51 6.96
CA TYR A 4 -5.52 7.20 6.42
C TYR A 4 -4.02 6.98 6.36
N VAL A 5 -3.60 5.76 6.63
CA VAL A 5 -2.22 5.29 6.45
C VAL A 5 -2.24 3.94 5.74
N TRP A 6 -1.35 3.74 4.78
CA TRP A 6 -1.11 2.44 4.15
C TRP A 6 0.33 2.35 3.67
N PHE A 7 0.81 1.12 3.47
CA PHE A 7 2.08 0.86 2.82
C PHE A 7 1.85 0.68 1.31
N ASP A 8 2.45 1.54 0.51
CA ASP A 8 2.46 1.48 -0.96
C ASP A 8 3.72 0.75 -1.41
N GLU A 9 3.59 -0.56 -1.63
CA GLU A 9 4.71 -1.43 -2.00
C GLU A 9 5.30 -1.05 -3.37
N GLN A 10 4.46 -0.56 -4.30
CA GLN A 10 4.90 -0.15 -5.63
C GLN A 10 5.77 1.10 -5.59
N ALA A 11 5.50 2.02 -4.66
CA ALA A 11 6.31 3.20 -4.42
C ALA A 11 7.38 3.01 -3.33
N ALA A 12 7.41 1.84 -2.67
CA ALA A 12 8.25 1.55 -1.51
C ALA A 12 8.10 2.58 -0.37
N GLN A 13 6.87 3.05 -0.11
CA GLN A 13 6.62 4.20 0.77
C GLN A 13 5.41 4.01 1.67
N LEU A 14 5.50 4.56 2.89
CA LEU A 14 4.32 4.82 3.71
C LEU A 14 3.59 6.05 3.17
N ARG A 15 2.28 5.90 2.96
CA ARG A 15 1.40 6.97 2.51
C ARG A 15 0.54 7.46 3.66
N PHE A 16 0.38 8.78 3.72
CA PHE A 16 -0.45 9.47 4.71
C PHE A 16 -1.45 10.35 3.96
N ASN A 17 -2.74 10.25 4.26
CA ASN A 17 -3.76 11.04 3.59
C ASN A 17 -4.86 11.50 4.56
N CYS A 18 -5.41 12.69 4.31
CA CYS A 18 -6.52 13.27 5.05
C CYS A 18 -7.66 13.55 4.08
N ILE A 19 -8.77 12.82 4.21
CA ILE A 19 -9.93 12.95 3.34
C ILE A 19 -11.08 13.56 4.14
N SER A 20 -11.85 14.44 3.51
CA SER A 20 -13.08 14.97 4.11
C SER A 20 -14.04 13.83 4.42
N ILE A 21 -14.74 13.90 5.55
CA ILE A 21 -15.79 12.92 5.91
C ILE A 21 -16.91 12.91 4.85
N GLU A 22 -17.12 14.02 4.17
CA GLU A 22 -18.10 14.14 3.09
C GLU A 22 -17.71 13.27 1.88
N HIS A 23 -16.41 13.06 1.66
CA HIS A 23 -15.88 12.15 0.65
C HIS A 23 -15.65 10.78 1.31
N LYS A 24 -16.71 9.96 1.35
CA LYS A 24 -16.72 8.66 2.05
C LYS A 24 -15.91 7.57 1.37
N ILE A 25 -15.45 7.81 0.14
CA ILE A 25 -14.78 6.80 -0.69
C ILE A 25 -13.30 7.19 -0.79
N PRO A 26 -12.39 6.39 -0.21
CA PRO A 26 -10.96 6.53 -0.46
C PRO A 26 -10.67 6.39 -1.97
N PRO A 27 -9.64 7.05 -2.53
CA PRO A 27 -9.33 7.00 -3.96
C PRO A 27 -8.68 5.67 -4.38
N PHE A 28 -9.16 4.56 -3.85
CA PHE A 28 -8.62 3.22 -4.06
C PHE A 28 -9.70 2.39 -4.77
N ASP A 29 -9.46 2.01 -6.02
CA ASP A 29 -10.33 1.08 -6.77
C ASP A 29 -9.94 -0.38 -6.47
N VAL A 30 -9.81 -0.69 -5.18
CA VAL A 30 -9.36 -1.98 -4.67
C VAL A 30 -10.07 -2.31 -3.36
N GLU A 31 -10.22 -3.60 -3.05
CA GLU A 31 -10.72 -4.06 -1.76
C GLU A 31 -9.80 -3.58 -0.62
N ILE A 32 -10.41 -2.99 0.41
CA ILE A 32 -9.70 -2.44 1.57
C ILE A 32 -9.97 -3.32 2.78
N LYS A 33 -8.90 -3.72 3.47
CA LYS A 33 -8.95 -4.31 4.81
C LYS A 33 -8.48 -3.29 5.83
N LEU A 34 -9.35 -2.93 6.77
CA LEU A 34 -8.95 -2.10 7.90
C LEU A 34 -8.10 -2.89 8.89
N VAL A 35 -6.94 -2.35 9.27
CA VAL A 35 -5.98 -2.97 10.19
C VAL A 35 -5.44 -1.96 11.19
N GLU A 36 -4.78 -2.45 12.24
CA GLU A 36 -4.07 -1.60 13.20
C GLU A 36 -2.83 -0.97 12.57
N LEU A 37 -2.45 0.23 13.04
CA LEU A 37 -1.29 0.96 12.51
C LEU A 37 0.00 0.13 12.62
N ASP A 38 0.17 -0.60 13.72
CA ASP A 38 1.34 -1.45 13.96
C ASP A 38 1.51 -2.55 12.90
N GLU A 39 0.42 -3.05 12.32
CA GLU A 39 0.47 -4.04 11.24
C GLU A 39 1.09 -3.41 9.98
N ILE A 40 0.70 -2.18 9.65
CA ILE A 40 1.23 -1.46 8.47
C ILE A 40 2.70 -1.11 8.66
N ILE A 41 3.08 -0.67 9.86
CA ILE A 41 4.48 -0.36 10.18
C ILE A 41 5.33 -1.63 10.13
N THR A 42 4.82 -2.74 10.66
CA THR A 42 5.50 -4.05 10.61
C THR A 42 5.68 -4.52 9.17
N ASP A 43 4.65 -4.41 8.32
CA ASP A 43 4.73 -4.78 6.91
C ASP A 43 5.76 -3.91 6.16
N PHE A 44 5.79 -2.60 6.43
CA PHE A 44 6.78 -1.69 5.85
C PHE A 44 8.22 -2.04 6.28
N LEU A 45 8.46 -2.23 7.58
CA LEU A 45 9.78 -2.52 8.13
C LEU A 45 10.32 -3.89 7.70
N ASN A 46 9.45 -4.85 7.41
CA ASN A 46 9.84 -6.17 6.91
C ASN A 46 9.87 -6.25 5.38
N SER A 47 9.55 -5.15 4.68
CA SER A 47 9.54 -5.13 3.22
C SER A 47 10.95 -5.24 2.65
N LYS A 48 11.09 -6.01 1.56
CA LYS A 48 12.28 -6.00 0.72
C LYS A 48 12.62 -4.63 0.13
N TYR A 49 11.65 -3.70 0.14
CA TYR A 49 11.79 -2.35 -0.37
C TYR A 49 12.04 -1.29 0.72
N LEU A 50 12.34 -1.70 1.96
CA LEU A 50 12.63 -0.76 3.05
C LEU A 50 13.77 0.22 2.69
N GLU A 51 14.81 -0.29 2.02
CA GLU A 51 15.97 0.49 1.56
C GLU A 51 15.72 1.20 0.20
N GLY A 52 14.46 1.30 -0.20
CA GLY A 52 14.04 1.79 -1.50
C GLY A 52 14.01 0.71 -2.58
N ILE A 53 13.65 1.13 -3.80
CA ILE A 53 13.56 0.23 -4.96
C ILE A 53 14.98 -0.02 -5.50
N PRO A 54 15.44 -1.28 -5.61
CA PRO A 54 16.76 -1.59 -6.15
C PRO A 54 16.91 -1.06 -7.59
N LEU A 55 17.81 -0.10 -7.79
CA LEU A 55 18.08 0.47 -9.13
C LEU A 55 18.73 -0.55 -10.08
N GLY A 56 19.43 -1.56 -9.55
CA GLY A 56 20.22 -2.53 -10.31
C GLY A 56 19.41 -3.66 -10.98
N GLU A 57 18.15 -3.85 -10.60
CA GLU A 57 17.26 -4.88 -11.18
C GLU A 57 16.42 -4.33 -12.35
N CYS A 58 16.64 -3.07 -12.75
CA CYS A 58 16.02 -2.50 -13.94
C CYS A 58 16.79 -2.86 -15.24
N SER A 59 17.57 -3.95 -15.23
CA SER A 59 18.17 -4.51 -16.44
C SER A 59 17.16 -5.44 -17.11
N SER A 60 16.47 -4.90 -18.13
CA SER A 60 15.62 -5.62 -19.09
C SER A 60 14.58 -6.56 -18.47
N LEU A 61 13.32 -6.11 -18.50
CA LEU A 61 12.08 -6.88 -18.42
C LEU A 61 12.23 -8.36 -18.85
N ASN A 62 12.69 -9.22 -17.94
CA ASN A 62 12.03 -10.50 -17.76
C ASN A 62 10.77 -10.15 -16.98
N CYS A 63 9.78 -9.62 -17.70
CA CYS A 63 8.40 -9.88 -17.34
C CYS A 63 8.22 -11.39 -17.51
N GLU A 64 8.81 -12.19 -16.63
CA GLU A 64 8.10 -13.36 -16.18
C GLU A 64 6.81 -12.77 -15.65
N SER A 65 5.80 -12.86 -16.51
CA SER A 65 4.43 -12.65 -16.11
C SER A 65 4.25 -13.73 -15.06
N GLU A 66 4.56 -13.40 -13.79
CA GLU A 66 3.97 -14.07 -12.65
C GLU A 66 2.52 -14.16 -13.07
N LYS A 67 2.08 -15.39 -13.36
CA LYS A 67 0.73 -15.63 -13.82
C LYS A 67 -0.12 -14.88 -12.82
N GLN A 68 -0.71 -13.76 -13.26
CA GLN A 68 -1.64 -12.99 -12.48
C GLN A 68 -2.86 -13.89 -12.41
N GLU A 69 -2.78 -14.92 -11.55
CA GLU A 69 -3.93 -15.33 -10.79
C GLU A 69 -4.46 -14.02 -10.24
N THR A 70 -5.69 -13.69 -10.66
CA THR A 70 -6.49 -12.60 -10.12
C THR A 70 -6.83 -12.93 -8.66
N ILE A 71 -5.79 -13.09 -7.84
CA ILE A 71 -5.88 -13.03 -6.40
C ILE A 71 -6.23 -11.57 -6.17
N GLY A 72 -7.46 -11.30 -5.77
CA GLY A 72 -7.91 -9.94 -5.48
C GLY A 72 -6.88 -9.30 -4.55
N PHE A 73 -6.23 -8.23 -5.03
CA PHE A 73 -5.31 -7.48 -4.21
C PHE A 73 -6.15 -6.83 -3.11
N ILE A 74 -5.80 -7.04 -1.84
CA ILE A 74 -6.46 -6.43 -0.70
C ILE A 74 -5.49 -5.44 -0.08
N LEU A 75 -5.84 -4.16 -0.11
CA LEU A 75 -5.02 -3.10 0.48
C LEU A 75 -5.30 -3.00 1.99
N LYS A 76 -4.27 -3.20 2.80
CA LYS A 76 -4.33 -2.95 4.23
C LYS A 76 -4.25 -1.44 4.51
N VAL A 77 -5.24 -0.92 5.23
CA VAL A 77 -5.36 0.51 5.51
C VAL A 77 -5.68 0.74 6.98
N TYR A 78 -4.96 1.66 7.61
CA TYR A 78 -5.31 2.20 8.91
C TYR A 78 -6.13 3.46 8.70
N SER A 79 -7.17 3.64 9.52
CA SER A 79 -7.99 4.86 9.47
C SER A 79 -8.32 5.39 10.86
N LYS A 80 -8.34 6.71 11.01
CA LYS A 80 -8.71 7.40 12.25
C LYS A 80 -9.54 8.63 11.95
N LEU A 81 -10.66 8.77 12.65
CA LEU A 81 -11.44 10.01 12.64
C LEU A 81 -10.66 11.09 13.40
N LEU A 82 -10.46 12.24 12.75
CA LEU A 82 -9.87 13.46 13.29
C LEU A 82 -10.94 14.51 13.55
#